data_AF-A0A859IJF8-F1
#
_entry.id   AF-A0A859IJF8-F1
#
_cell.length_a   1.000
_cell.length_b   1.000
_cell.length_c   1.000
_cell.angle_alpha   90.00
_cell.angle_beta   90.00
_cell.angle_gamma   90.00
#
_symmetry.space_group_name_H-M   'P 1'
#
loop_
_entity.id
_entity.type
_entity.pdbx_description
1 polymer ?
#
loop_
_entity_poly.entity_id
_entity_poly.type
_entity_poly.pdbx_seq_one_letter_code
_entity_poly.pdbx_strand_id
1 'polypeptide(L)'
;MLFILLFIFSLIFIFAIRKKTRLLHFGTFRFAKTITHNQHRFYLEEVAFDNRQQAIHGYFQLAPALQNYGKVQETEYDFFDFYSVVLRFDDCTMKLVRWQV
;
A
#
# COMPACT_ATOMS: atom_id res chain seq x y z
N MET A 1 8.04 -25.62 30.86
CA MET A 1 7.29 -25.59 29.59
C MET A 1 6.51 -24.28 29.37
N LEU A 2 5.80 -23.77 30.37
CA LEU A 2 5.04 -22.49 30.26
C LEU A 2 5.90 -21.28 29.82
N PHE A 3 7.10 -21.11 30.40
CA PHE A 3 8.01 -20.02 30.05
C PHE A 3 8.53 -20.09 28.60
N ILE A 4 8.77 -21.30 28.08
CA ILE A 4 9.19 -21.51 26.68
C ILE A 4 8.05 -21.12 25.74
N LEU A 5 6.82 -21.48 26.10
CA LEU A 5 5.63 -21.18 25.33
C LEU A 5 5.36 -19.66 25.27
N LEU A 6 5.48 -18.97 26.40
CA LEU A 6 5.38 -17.49 26.47
C LEU A 6 6.48 -16.81 25.65
N PHE A 7 7.71 -17.34 25.67
CA PHE A 7 8.82 -16.81 24.89
C PHE A 7 8.57 -16.96 23.38
N ILE A 8 8.06 -18.10 22.94
CA ILE A 8 7.68 -18.34 21.53
C ILE A 8 6.54 -17.40 21.10
N PHE A 9 5.49 -17.25 21.92
CA PHE A 9 4.40 -16.31 21.61
C PHE A 9 4.88 -14.86 21.53
N SER A 10 5.77 -14.45 22.43
CA SER A 10 6.38 -13.11 22.40
C SER A 10 7.19 -12.88 21.12
N LEU A 11 8.00 -13.86 20.70
CA LEU A 11 8.76 -13.81 19.45
C LEU A 11 7.85 -13.70 18.22
N ILE A 12 6.78 -14.50 18.16
CA ILE A 12 5.80 -14.46 17.07
C ILE A 12 5.10 -13.10 17.04
N PHE A 13 4.71 -12.57 18.20
CA PHE A 13 4.03 -11.28 18.31
C PHE A 13 4.92 -10.11 17.87
N ILE A 14 6.19 -10.10 18.29
CA ILE A 14 7.17 -9.11 17.84
C ILE A 14 7.38 -9.19 16.32
N PHE A 15 7.45 -10.40 15.77
CA PHE A 15 7.60 -10.60 14.33
C PHE A 15 6.37 -10.14 13.54
N ALA A 16 5.16 -10.38 14.07
CA ALA A 16 3.91 -9.95 13.48
C ALA A 16 3.78 -8.41 13.43
N ILE A 17 4.14 -7.72 14.52
CA ILE A 17 4.09 -6.24 14.58
C ILE A 17 5.14 -5.60 13.66
N ARG A 18 6.30 -6.24 13.49
CA ARG A 18 7.39 -5.72 12.65
C ARG A 18 7.18 -5.93 11.16
N LYS A 19 6.19 -6.72 10.75
CA LYS A 19 5.88 -6.90 9.34
C LYS A 19 5.38 -5.56 8.80
N LYS A 20 6.19 -4.93 7.94
CA LYS A 20 5.76 -3.71 7.24
C LYS A 20 4.49 -4.02 6.47
N THR A 21 3.40 -3.37 6.84
CA THR A 21 2.12 -3.48 6.14
C THR A 21 2.33 -2.93 4.74
N ARG A 22 2.43 -3.82 3.76
CA ARG A 22 2.37 -3.46 2.35
C ARG A 22 0.99 -2.86 2.09
N LEU A 23 0.90 -1.77 1.35
CA LEU A 23 -0.37 -1.19 0.96
C LEU A 23 -0.87 -1.81 -0.34
N LEU A 24 0.05 -2.19 -1.24
CA LEU A 24 -0.28 -2.80 -2.52
C LEU A 24 -0.26 -4.33 -2.40
N HIS A 25 -1.43 -4.92 -2.18
CA HIS A 25 -1.59 -6.37 -2.01
C HIS A 25 -1.73 -7.16 -3.32
N PHE A 26 -2.05 -6.49 -4.43
CA PHE A 26 -2.23 -7.12 -5.74
C PHE A 26 -1.01 -6.88 -6.64
N GLY A 27 -0.67 -7.89 -7.43
CA GLY A 27 0.50 -7.88 -8.32
C GLY A 27 1.79 -8.40 -7.66
N THR A 28 2.83 -8.55 -8.48
CA THR A 28 4.16 -9.00 -8.06
C THR A 28 4.93 -7.83 -7.47
N PHE A 29 5.23 -7.89 -6.18
CA PHE A 29 6.04 -6.87 -5.50
C PHE A 29 7.37 -6.63 -6.23
N ARG A 30 7.67 -5.35 -6.51
CA ARG A 30 8.96 -4.94 -7.05
C ARG A 30 9.84 -4.35 -5.96
N PHE A 31 9.37 -3.27 -5.33
CA PHE A 31 10.08 -2.65 -4.23
C PHE A 31 9.15 -1.79 -3.39
N ALA A 32 9.66 -1.42 -2.21
CA ALA A 32 9.12 -0.34 -1.42
C ALA A 32 10.28 0.50 -0.85
N LYS A 33 10.13 1.82 -0.89
CA LYS A 33 11.15 2.75 -0.39
C LYS A 33 10.48 3.88 0.37
N THR A 34 11.12 4.29 1.46
CA THR A 34 10.78 5.52 2.14
C THR A 34 11.81 6.58 1.79
N ILE A 35 11.34 7.75 1.34
CA ILE A 35 12.18 8.89 0.97
C ILE A 35 11.76 10.06 1.85
N THR A 36 12.73 10.76 2.42
CA THR A 36 12.47 12.02 3.12
C THR A 36 12.90 13.16 2.20
N HIS A 37 11.99 14.09 1.93
CA HIS A 37 12.27 15.26 1.10
C HIS A 37 11.56 16.48 1.71
N ASN A 38 12.29 17.58 1.92
CA ASN A 38 11.78 18.82 2.53
C ASN A 38 10.97 18.60 3.81
N GLN A 39 11.51 17.84 4.78
CA GLN A 39 10.86 17.48 6.06
C GLN A 39 9.59 16.59 5.92
N HIS A 40 9.17 16.27 4.71
CA HIS A 40 8.08 15.32 4.45
C HIS A 40 8.64 13.92 4.22
N ARG A 41 7.90 12.92 4.71
CA ARG A 41 8.22 11.50 4.52
C ARG A 41 7.26 10.90 3.50
N PHE A 42 7.82 10.35 2.43
CA PHE A 42 7.09 9.68 1.37
C PHE A 42 7.35 8.18 1.46
N TYR A 43 6.28 7.39 1.41
CA TYR A 43 6.35 5.95 1.21
C TYR A 43 5.94 5.63 -0.22
N LEU A 44 6.82 4.96 -0.95
CA LEU A 44 6.60 4.50 -2.31
C LEU A 44 6.59 2.98 -2.30
N GLU A 45 5.59 2.38 -2.92
CA GLU A 45 5.50 0.93 -3.15
C GLU A 45 5.18 0.70 -4.63
N GLU A 46 5.87 -0.27 -5.24
CA GLU A 46 5.66 -0.66 -6.63
C GLU A 46 5.37 -2.15 -6.73
N VAL A 47 4.38 -2.48 -7.56
CA VAL A 47 3.98 -3.84 -7.93
C VAL A 47 3.91 -3.91 -9.46
N ALA A 48 4.28 -5.06 -10.01
CA ALA A 48 4.18 -5.35 -11.44
C ALA A 48 3.04 -6.32 -11.72
N PHE A 49 2.44 -6.16 -12.89
CA PHE A 49 1.46 -7.08 -13.46
C PHE A 49 2.00 -7.59 -14.79
N ASP A 50 1.59 -8.79 -15.20
CA ASP A 50 2.17 -9.44 -16.38
C ASP A 50 1.75 -8.76 -17.68
N ASN A 51 0.58 -8.11 -17.68
CA ASN A 51 0.05 -7.43 -18.85
C ASN A 51 -0.85 -6.25 -18.46
N ARG A 52 -1.18 -5.44 -19.46
CA ARG A 52 -2.00 -4.23 -19.32
C ARG A 52 -3.37 -4.52 -18.71
N GLN A 53 -4.02 -5.61 -19.09
CA GLN A 53 -5.36 -5.96 -18.59
C GLN A 53 -5.30 -6.28 -17.09
N GLN A 54 -4.32 -7.09 -16.66
CA GLN A 54 -4.08 -7.34 -15.25
C GLN A 54 -3.77 -6.05 -14.47
N ALA A 55 -3.00 -5.12 -15.05
CA ALA A 55 -2.72 -3.83 -14.40
C ALA A 55 -3.98 -2.96 -14.23
N ILE A 56 -4.89 -2.96 -15.21
CA ILE A 56 -6.19 -2.27 -15.12
C ILE A 56 -7.06 -2.91 -14.04
N HIS A 57 -7.20 -4.23 -14.05
CA HIS A 57 -7.95 -4.94 -13.01
C HIS A 57 -7.35 -4.74 -11.62
N GLY A 58 -6.03 -4.81 -11.52
CA GLY A 58 -5.28 -4.55 -10.30
C GLY A 58 -5.52 -3.13 -9.78
N TYR A 59 -5.55 -2.13 -10.65
CA TYR A 59 -5.91 -0.76 -10.28
C TYR A 59 -7.31 -0.69 -9.67
N PHE A 60 -8.32 -1.30 -10.31
CA PHE A 60 -9.69 -1.33 -9.80
C PHE A 60 -9.86 -2.12 -8.50
N GLN A 61 -8.92 -3.03 -8.16
CA GLN A 61 -8.88 -3.71 -6.87
C GLN A 61 -8.14 -2.90 -5.80
N LEU A 62 -7.04 -2.24 -6.18
CA LEU A 62 -6.18 -1.48 -5.26
C LEU A 62 -6.82 -0.17 -4.83
N ALA A 63 -7.44 0.58 -5.75
CA ALA A 63 -8.08 1.86 -5.43
C ALA A 63 -9.11 1.77 -4.28
N PRO A 64 -10.10 0.85 -4.29
CA PRO A 64 -11.00 0.68 -3.15
C PRO A 64 -10.32 0.04 -1.94
N ALA A 65 -9.31 -0.83 -2.13
CA ALA A 65 -8.58 -1.41 -1.01
C ALA A 65 -7.84 -0.33 -0.18
N LEU A 66 -7.30 0.70 -0.83
CA LEU A 66 -6.65 1.83 -0.17
C LEU A 66 -7.63 2.68 0.64
N GLN A 67 -8.90 2.75 0.25
CA GLN A 67 -9.93 3.44 1.05
C GLN A 67 -10.14 2.78 2.42
N ASN A 68 -9.79 1.48 2.57
CA ASN A 68 -9.87 0.79 3.86
C ASN A 68 -8.72 1.15 4.82
N TYR A 69 -7.74 1.95 4.40
CA TYR A 69 -6.67 2.41 5.28
C TYR A 69 -7.20 3.21 6.48
N GLY A 70 -8.22 4.05 6.26
CA GLY A 70 -8.78 4.92 7.28
C GLY A 70 -9.98 5.69 6.76
N LYS A 71 -10.45 6.68 7.52
CA LYS A 71 -11.55 7.55 7.08
C LYS A 71 -11.07 8.47 5.96
N VAL A 72 -11.61 8.27 4.76
CA VAL A 72 -11.30 9.11 3.60
C VAL A 72 -11.99 10.46 3.76
N GLN A 73 -11.22 11.54 3.65
CA GLN A 73 -11.70 12.93 3.69
C GLN A 73 -12.02 13.46 2.30
N GLU A 74 -11.22 13.06 1.30
CA GLU A 74 -11.38 13.48 -0.09
C GLU A 74 -10.83 12.41 -1.04
N THR A 75 -11.50 12.24 -2.18
CA THR A 75 -11.09 11.33 -3.25
C THR A 75 -11.15 12.07 -4.59
N GLU A 76 -10.05 12.07 -5.34
CA GLU A 76 -9.95 12.64 -6.67
C GLU A 76 -9.52 11.56 -7.66
N TYR A 77 -10.35 11.31 -8.68
CA TYR A 77 -10.05 10.36 -9.76
C TYR A 77 -9.62 11.11 -11.01
N ASP A 78 -8.59 10.57 -11.68
CA ASP A 78 -8.30 10.94 -13.05
C ASP A 78 -9.24 10.17 -13.99
N PHE A 79 -10.30 10.86 -14.44
CA PHE A 79 -11.42 10.26 -15.17
C PHE A 79 -11.13 9.91 -16.63
N PHE A 80 -10.04 10.40 -17.22
CA PHE A 80 -9.79 10.19 -18.65
C PHE A 80 -9.31 8.78 -18.97
N ASP A 81 -8.43 8.19 -18.14
CA ASP A 81 -7.79 6.90 -18.46
C ASP A 81 -7.67 5.92 -17.26
N PHE A 82 -8.37 6.21 -16.15
CA PHE A 82 -8.25 5.47 -14.88
C PHE A 82 -6.76 5.26 -14.53
N TYR A 83 -6.00 6.32 -14.69
CA TYR A 83 -4.55 6.30 -14.58
C TYR A 83 -4.10 6.53 -13.14
N SER A 84 -4.85 7.35 -12.40
CA SER A 84 -4.53 7.64 -11.02
C SER A 84 -5.75 8.00 -10.17
N VAL A 85 -5.59 7.77 -8.86
CA VAL A 85 -6.51 8.25 -7.82
C VAL A 85 -5.69 8.84 -6.69
N VAL A 86 -6.17 9.96 -6.15
CA VAL A 86 -5.64 10.60 -4.94
C VAL A 86 -6.67 10.45 -3.82
N LEU A 87 -6.21 9.97 -2.67
CA LEU A 87 -7.01 9.78 -1.46
C LEU A 87 -6.38 10.60 -0.33
N ARG A 88 -7.16 11.49 0.29
CA ARG A 88 -6.73 12.24 1.48
C ARG A 88 -7.33 11.63 2.74
N PHE A 89 -6.48 11.39 3.72
CA PHE A 89 -6.81 10.95 5.08
C PHE A 89 -6.43 12.05 6.08
N ASP A 90 -6.75 11.86 7.35
CA ASP A 90 -6.42 12.82 8.41
C ASP A 90 -4.91 12.94 8.65
N ASP A 91 -4.16 11.84 8.44
CA ASP A 91 -2.74 11.72 8.75
C ASP A 91 -1.83 11.75 7.51
N CYS A 92 -2.37 11.50 6.31
CA CYS A 92 -1.59 11.40 5.08
C CYS A 92 -2.40 11.61 3.80
N THR A 93 -1.70 11.63 2.67
CA THR A 93 -2.28 11.58 1.32
C THR A 93 -1.65 10.44 0.55
N MET A 94 -2.48 9.62 -0.09
CA MET A 94 -2.05 8.51 -0.92
C MET A 94 -2.38 8.80 -2.37
N LYS A 95 -1.43 8.53 -3.27
CA LYS A 95 -1.64 8.60 -4.71
C LYS A 95 -1.31 7.24 -5.31
N LEU A 96 -2.30 6.59 -5.91
CA LEU A 96 -2.12 5.38 -6.68
C LEU A 96 -1.98 5.76 -8.16
N VAL A 97 -0.96 5.22 -8.82
CA VAL A 97 -0.69 5.46 -10.25
C VAL A 97 -0.50 4.13 -10.96
N ARG A 98 -1.18 3.96 -12.09
CA ARG A 98 -1.01 2.83 -13.00
C ARG A 98 0.00 3.20 -14.09
N TRP A 99 1.29 2.99 -13.84
CA TRP A 99 2.33 3.31 -14.83
C TRP A 99 2.27 2.35 -16.03
N GLN A 100 2.35 2.87 -17.26
CA GLN A 100 2.53 2.08 -18.48
C GLN A 100 3.95 2.32 -19.01
N VAL A 101 4.74 1.24 -19.12
CA VAL A 101 5.94 1.20 -19.96
C VAL A 101 5.57 0.52 -21.28
#